data_AF-A0A438PRI2-F1
#
_entry.id   AF-A0A438PRI2-F1
#
_cell.length_a   1.000
_cell.length_b   1.000
_cell.length_c   1.000
_cell.angle_alpha   90.00
_cell.angle_beta   90.00
_cell.angle_gamma   90.00
#
_symmetry.space_group_name_H-M   'P 1'
#
loop_
_entity.id
_entity.type
_entity.pdbx_description
1 polymer ?
#
loop_
_entity_poly.entity_id
_entity_poly.type
_entity_poly.pdbx_seq_one_letter_code
_entity_poly.pdbx_strand_id
1 'polypeptide(L)'
;LEWAKMLENRNVENCFYDTFDNMNLGNLTLFCKLITLYARGDEEAQDLGGIWAEMLPINKEEALFIAQLLCDGGINKYNLSCGGLTKNLLNDFTPYMGLMDQESLDAFLEEENKEAEAENLES
;
A
#
# COMPACT_ATOMS: atom_id res chain seq x y z
N LEU A 1 -14.11 12.54 7.33
CA LEU A 1 -13.06 13.43 7.89
C LEU A 1 -12.73 13.14 9.37
N GLU A 2 -13.19 12.00 9.91
CA GLU A 2 -12.89 11.53 11.28
C GLU A 2 -11.43 11.09 11.43
N TRP A 3 -10.88 10.39 10.43
CA TRP A 3 -9.49 9.93 10.44
C TRP A 3 -8.45 11.04 10.42
N ALA A 4 -8.69 12.12 9.68
CA ALA A 4 -7.76 13.26 9.66
C ALA A 4 -7.61 13.88 11.07
N LYS A 5 -8.72 14.02 11.80
CA LYS A 5 -8.71 14.50 13.18
C LYS A 5 -8.06 13.49 14.13
N MET A 6 -8.29 12.19 13.93
CA MET A 6 -7.61 11.16 14.72
C MET A 6 -6.09 11.20 14.50
N LEU A 7 -5.63 11.34 13.26
CA LEU A 7 -4.22 11.45 12.93
C LEU A 7 -3.53 12.68 13.53
N GLU A 8 -4.19 13.84 13.51
CA GLU A 8 -3.67 15.09 14.08
C GLU A 8 -3.50 15.02 15.60
N ASN A 9 -4.37 14.24 16.27
CA ASN A 9 -4.35 14.09 17.73
C ASN A 9 -3.72 12.76 18.18
N ARG A 10 -3.19 11.93 17.27
CA ARG A 10 -2.65 10.62 17.64
C ARG A 10 -1.38 10.76 18.47
N ASN A 11 -1.26 9.92 19.49
CA ASN A 11 -0.04 9.84 20.27
C ASN A 11 1.00 8.99 19.53
N VAL A 12 1.93 9.65 18.84
CA VAL A 12 3.01 8.97 18.09
C VAL A 12 3.94 8.15 18.97
N GLU A 13 4.03 8.44 20.27
CA GLU A 13 4.86 7.67 21.21
C GLU A 13 4.31 6.26 21.47
N ASN A 14 3.02 6.04 21.20
CA ASN A 14 2.36 4.75 21.38
C ASN A 14 2.24 3.95 20.08
N CYS A 15 2.73 4.48 18.95
CA CYS A 15 2.70 3.75 17.68
C CYS A 15 3.66 2.55 17.73
N PHE A 16 3.22 1.41 17.19
CA PHE A 16 4.02 0.18 17.19
C PHE A 16 5.20 0.22 16.21
N TYR A 17 5.13 1.08 15.20
CA TYR A 17 6.09 1.11 14.09
C TYR A 17 6.47 2.55 13.73
N ASP A 18 7.73 2.76 13.37
CA ASP A 18 8.17 4.05 12.82
C ASP A 18 7.69 4.22 11.37
N THR A 19 7.69 3.13 10.60
CA THR A 19 7.31 3.01 9.18
C THR A 19 6.74 1.62 8.91
N PHE A 20 5.93 1.46 7.86
CA PHE A 20 5.47 0.17 7.35
C PHE A 20 6.61 -0.79 7.02
N ASP A 21 7.79 -0.30 6.64
CA ASP A 21 8.96 -1.15 6.37
C ASP A 21 9.42 -1.94 7.61
N ASN A 22 9.05 -1.47 8.82
CA ASN A 22 9.35 -2.14 10.08
C ASN A 22 8.32 -3.23 10.43
N MET A 23 7.24 -3.37 9.65
CA MET A 23 6.27 -4.44 9.85
C MET A 23 6.80 -5.74 9.25
N ASN A 24 6.89 -6.80 10.09
CA ASN A 24 7.09 -8.13 9.55
C ASN A 24 5.89 -8.59 8.69
N LEU A 25 6.11 -9.58 7.84
CA LEU A 25 5.09 -10.09 6.92
C LEU A 25 3.77 -10.48 7.61
N GLY A 26 3.85 -11.05 8.82
CA GLY A 26 2.67 -11.44 9.60
C GLY A 26 1.82 -10.24 10.02
N ASN A 27 2.46 -9.22 10.59
CA ASN A 27 1.80 -7.99 11.04
C ASN A 27 1.24 -7.20 9.85
N LEU A 28 1.99 -7.10 8.75
CA LEU A 28 1.53 -6.47 7.52
C LEU A 28 0.27 -7.19 6.97
N THR A 29 0.29 -8.52 6.94
CA THR A 29 -0.86 -9.32 6.50
C THR A 29 -2.09 -9.07 7.37
N LEU A 30 -1.93 -9.01 8.69
CA LEU A 30 -3.03 -8.74 9.61
C LEU A 30 -3.58 -7.32 9.44
N PHE A 31 -2.70 -6.33 9.25
CA PHE A 31 -3.10 -4.95 9.02
C PHE A 31 -3.92 -4.80 7.71
N CYS A 32 -3.48 -5.44 6.62
CA CYS A 32 -4.23 -5.48 5.37
C CYS A 32 -5.61 -6.16 5.50
N LYS A 33 -5.70 -7.25 6.29
CA LYS A 33 -6.99 -7.89 6.60
C LYS A 33 -7.89 -6.94 7.38
N LEU A 34 -7.35 -6.20 8.34
CA LEU A 34 -8.10 -5.26 9.13
C LEU A 34 -8.67 -4.11 8.27
N ILE A 35 -7.85 -3.56 7.37
CA ILE A 35 -8.29 -2.58 6.36
C ILE A 35 -9.44 -3.15 5.53
N THR A 36 -9.35 -4.42 5.13
CA THR A 36 -10.40 -5.09 4.35
C THR A 36 -11.71 -5.21 5.13
N LEU A 37 -11.65 -5.57 6.41
CA LEU A 37 -12.83 -5.66 7.28
C LEU A 37 -13.48 -4.29 7.48
N TYR A 38 -12.67 -3.28 7.79
CA TYR A 38 -13.13 -1.89 7.90
C TYR A 38 -13.84 -1.44 6.61
N ALA A 39 -13.22 -1.64 5.45
CA ALA A 39 -13.78 -1.27 4.16
C ALA A 39 -15.11 -1.97 3.83
N ARG A 40 -15.36 -3.15 4.40
CA ARG A 40 -16.62 -3.90 4.26
C ARG A 40 -17.71 -3.45 5.24
N GLY A 41 -17.41 -2.51 6.14
CA GLY A 41 -18.34 -2.04 7.16
C GLY A 41 -18.50 -3.02 8.31
N ASP A 42 -17.50 -3.86 8.59
CA ASP A 42 -17.50 -4.74 9.75
C ASP A 42 -17.50 -3.90 11.04
N GLU A 43 -18.50 -4.11 11.90
CA GLU A 43 -18.75 -3.25 13.07
C GLU A 43 -17.58 -3.27 14.08
N GLU A 44 -16.98 -4.44 14.29
CA GLU A 44 -15.85 -4.57 15.22
C GLU A 44 -14.62 -3.84 14.68
N ALA A 45 -14.32 -4.00 13.39
CA ALA A 45 -13.22 -3.29 12.75
C ALA A 45 -13.42 -1.76 12.73
N GLN A 46 -14.67 -1.29 12.61
CA GLN A 46 -15.03 0.13 12.66
C GLN A 46 -14.84 0.74 14.06
N ASP A 47 -15.04 -0.05 15.12
CA ASP A 47 -15.01 0.41 16.53
C ASP A 47 -13.70 0.07 17.28
N LEU A 48 -12.65 -0.36 16.58
CA LEU A 48 -11.35 -0.69 17.21
C LEU A 48 -10.66 0.52 17.89
N GLY A 49 -11.19 1.73 17.74
CA GLY A 49 -10.79 2.91 18.50
C GLY A 49 -9.27 3.16 18.46
N GLY A 50 -8.62 3.10 19.63
CA GLY A 50 -7.19 3.39 19.80
C GLY A 50 -6.25 2.45 19.05
N ILE A 51 -6.66 1.23 18.72
CA ILE A 51 -5.82 0.26 18.01
C ILE A 51 -5.44 0.79 16.62
N TRP A 52 -6.35 1.51 15.96
CA TRP A 52 -6.04 2.15 14.68
C TRP A 52 -4.94 3.21 14.82
N ALA A 53 -4.95 3.98 15.91
CA ALA A 53 -3.93 5.00 16.15
C ALA A 53 -2.55 4.37 16.46
N GLU A 54 -2.53 3.23 17.15
CA GLU A 54 -1.31 2.51 17.53
C GLU A 54 -0.69 1.71 16.37
N MET A 55 -1.51 1.11 15.50
CA MET A 55 -1.03 0.34 14.34
C MET A 55 -0.52 1.21 13.19
N LEU A 56 -1.01 2.46 13.08
CA LEU A 56 -0.49 3.40 12.10
C LEU A 56 0.95 3.82 12.46
N PRO A 57 1.86 3.88 11.48
CA PRO A 57 3.25 4.19 11.74
C PRO A 57 3.45 5.64 12.20
N ILE A 58 4.59 5.94 12.83
CA ILE A 58 4.97 7.33 13.19
C ILE A 58 5.11 8.19 11.92
N ASN A 59 5.60 7.62 10.82
CA ASN A 59 5.67 8.30 9.53
C ASN A 59 4.29 8.86 9.15
N LYS A 60 4.21 10.19 9.10
CA LYS A 60 2.97 10.93 8.88
C LYS A 60 2.42 10.71 7.47
N GLU A 61 3.27 10.56 6.47
CA GLU A 61 2.86 10.37 5.07
C GLU A 61 2.21 8.99 4.88
N GLU A 62 2.81 7.97 5.47
CA GLU A 62 2.28 6.61 5.49
C GLU A 62 0.95 6.50 6.27
N ALA A 63 0.86 7.16 7.42
CA ALA A 63 -0.39 7.21 8.18
C ALA A 63 -1.50 7.95 7.42
N LEU A 64 -1.15 9.05 6.73
CA LEU A 64 -2.08 9.79 5.86
C LEU A 64 -2.53 8.96 4.66
N PHE A 65 -1.67 8.11 4.09
CA PHE A 65 -2.03 7.21 3.01
C PHE A 65 -3.19 6.28 3.42
N ILE A 66 -3.11 5.66 4.60
CA ILE A 66 -4.20 4.81 5.11
C ILE A 66 -5.45 5.61 5.44
N ALA A 67 -5.33 6.74 6.13
CA ALA A 67 -6.50 7.58 6.40
C ALA A 67 -7.20 8.01 5.10
N GLN A 68 -6.44 8.34 4.06
CA GLN A 68 -6.99 8.69 2.76
C GLN A 68 -7.68 7.51 2.07
N LEU A 69 -7.09 6.31 2.17
CA LEU A 69 -7.67 5.07 1.68
C LEU A 69 -9.04 4.79 2.33
N LEU A 70 -9.18 5.06 3.64
CA LEU A 70 -10.38 4.73 4.43
C LEU A 70 -11.46 5.83 4.43
N CYS A 71 -11.10 7.12 4.40
CA CYS A 71 -12.05 8.22 4.65
C CYS A 71 -12.93 8.66 3.47
N ASP A 72 -12.66 8.26 2.22
CA ASP A 72 -13.36 8.82 1.05
C ASP A 72 -13.50 7.84 -0.14
N GLY A 73 -13.85 6.58 0.13
CA GLY A 73 -14.15 5.62 -0.95
C GLY A 73 -12.91 5.11 -1.72
N GLY A 74 -11.75 5.07 -1.06
CA GLY A 74 -10.51 4.48 -1.59
C GLY A 74 -9.54 5.50 -2.20
N ILE A 75 -8.48 4.98 -2.85
CA ILE A 75 -7.42 5.74 -3.58
C ILE A 75 -7.99 6.76 -4.60
N ASN A 76 -9.28 6.66 -4.94
CA ASN A 76 -9.98 7.43 -5.97
C ASN A 76 -10.25 8.92 -5.68
N LYS A 77 -10.13 9.45 -4.45
CA LYS A 77 -10.47 10.87 -4.19
C LYS A 77 -9.61 11.86 -4.98
N TYR A 78 -8.37 11.51 -5.29
CA TYR A 78 -7.46 12.31 -6.13
C TYR A 78 -7.43 11.85 -7.60
N ASN A 79 -8.47 11.15 -8.07
CA ASN A 79 -8.55 10.59 -9.42
C ASN A 79 -7.42 9.60 -9.77
N LEU A 80 -6.82 8.96 -8.76
CA LEU A 80 -6.00 7.77 -8.92
C LEU A 80 -6.95 6.59 -9.14
N SER A 81 -7.57 6.53 -10.32
CA SER A 81 -8.51 5.44 -10.61
C SER A 81 -7.80 4.10 -10.65
N CYS A 82 -8.53 3.01 -10.39
CA CYS A 82 -8.04 1.68 -10.81
C CYS A 82 -7.66 1.74 -12.30
N GLY A 83 -8.31 2.53 -13.15
CA GLY A 83 -7.86 2.75 -14.54
C GLY A 83 -6.45 3.36 -14.68
N GLY A 84 -6.00 4.16 -13.72
CA GLY A 84 -4.64 4.71 -13.66
C GLY A 84 -3.60 3.77 -13.03
N LEU A 85 -4.03 2.91 -12.09
CA LEU A 85 -3.18 1.89 -11.45
C LEU A 85 -3.09 0.58 -12.25
N THR A 86 -4.13 0.19 -12.97
CA THR A 86 -4.30 -1.17 -13.50
C THR A 86 -3.45 -1.45 -14.72
N LYS A 87 -3.18 -0.44 -15.57
CA LYS A 87 -2.49 -0.71 -16.83
C LYS A 87 -0.99 -0.52 -16.80
N ASN A 88 -0.47 0.32 -15.91
CA ASN A 88 0.98 0.55 -15.81
C ASN A 88 1.50 0.04 -14.47
N LEU A 89 0.99 0.53 -13.33
CA LEU A 89 1.50 0.09 -12.02
C LEU A 89 1.39 -1.43 -11.80
N LEU A 90 0.22 -2.03 -12.08
CA LEU A 90 0.10 -3.49 -11.92
C LEU A 90 1.04 -4.22 -12.89
N ASN A 91 1.15 -3.78 -14.14
CA ASN A 91 2.05 -4.38 -15.12
C ASN A 91 3.52 -4.27 -14.71
N ASP A 92 3.93 -3.12 -14.18
CA ASP A 92 5.30 -2.88 -13.68
C ASP A 92 5.64 -3.83 -12.52
N PHE A 93 4.64 -4.27 -11.74
CA PHE A 93 4.82 -5.22 -10.63
C PHE A 93 4.45 -6.67 -10.96
N THR A 94 3.75 -6.93 -12.08
CA THR A 94 3.22 -8.26 -12.44
C THR A 94 4.32 -9.32 -12.58
N PRO A 95 5.49 -9.03 -13.20
CA PRO A 95 6.62 -9.96 -13.24
C PRO A 95 7.09 -10.39 -11.85
N TYR A 96 7.12 -9.47 -10.88
CA TYR A 96 7.62 -9.73 -9.52
C TYR A 96 6.60 -10.44 -8.62
N MET A 97 5.32 -10.43 -8.98
CA MET A 97 4.26 -11.12 -8.23
C MET A 97 4.11 -12.60 -8.60
N GLY A 98 4.81 -13.08 -9.63
CA GLY A 98 4.71 -14.47 -10.10
C GLY A 98 3.34 -14.79 -10.73
N LEU A 99 2.66 -13.78 -11.27
CA LEU A 99 1.33 -13.91 -11.86
C LEU A 99 1.35 -14.10 -13.38
N MET A 100 2.52 -14.00 -14.02
CA MET A 100 2.69 -14.19 -15.46
C MET A 100 2.77 -15.67 -15.84
N ASP A 101 2.33 -15.99 -17.05
CA ASP A 101 2.74 -17.24 -17.69
C ASP A 101 4.23 -17.18 -18.08
N GLN A 102 4.83 -18.36 -18.30
CA GLN A 102 6.26 -18.48 -18.61
C GLN A 102 6.66 -17.74 -19.89
N GLU A 103 5.83 -17.77 -20.93
CA GLU A 103 6.16 -17.13 -22.21
C GLU A 103 6.18 -15.61 -22.07
N SER A 104 5.20 -15.04 -21.37
CA SER A 104 5.18 -13.60 -21.06
C SER A 104 6.32 -13.17 -20.13
N LEU A 105 6.70 -14.00 -19.17
CA LEU A 105 7.80 -13.72 -18.24
C LEU A 105 9.16 -13.74 -18.96
N ASP A 106 9.40 -14.75 -19.81
CA ASP A 106 10.63 -14.87 -20.58
C ASP A 106 10.82 -13.67 -21.53
N ALA A 107 9.73 -13.22 -22.17
CA ALA A 107 9.75 -12.03 -23.02
C ALA A 107 10.07 -10.74 -22.25
N PHE A 108 9.48 -10.55 -21.06
CA PHE A 108 9.77 -9.40 -20.19
C PHE A 108 11.25 -9.38 -19.75
N LEU A 109 11.77 -10.52 -19.32
CA LEU A 109 13.17 -10.64 -18.88
C LEU A 109 14.17 -10.41 -20.04
N GLU A 110 13.83 -10.83 -21.26
CA GLU A 110 14.63 -10.51 -22.44
C GLU A 110 14.65 -9.02 -22.77
N GLU A 111 13.57 -8.29 -22.51
CA GLU A 111 13.47 -6.85 -22.75
C GLU A 111 14.24 -6.07 -21.67
N GLU A 112 14.06 -6.40 -20.38
CA GLU A 112 14.84 -5.79 -19.29
C GLU A 112 16.36 -5.99 -19.47
N ASN A 113 16.79 -7.20 -19.88
CA ASN A 113 18.21 -7.46 -20.13
C ASN A 113 18.78 -6.60 -21.27
N LYS A 114 17.99 -6.32 -22.32
CA LYS A 114 18.41 -5.46 -23.43
C LYS A 114 18.49 -4.00 -23.02
N GLU A 115 17.56 -3.51 -22.21
CA GLU A 115 17.60 -2.16 -21.65
C GLU A 115 18.80 -1.96 -20.72
N ALA A 116 19.06 -2.93 -19.83
CA ALA A 116 20.23 -2.91 -18.94
C ALA A 116 21.57 -2.94 -19.72
N GLU A 117 21.64 -3.66 -20.83
CA GLU A 117 22.82 -3.67 -21.71
C GLU A 117 23.00 -2.33 -22.46
N ALA A 118 21.91 -1.69 -22.87
CA ALA A 118 21.96 -0.39 -23.55
C ALA A 118 22.42 0.74 -22.63
N GLU A 119 21.94 0.80 -21.39
CA GLU A 119 22.37 1.80 -20.39
C GLU A 119 23.87 1.67 -20.01
N ASN A 120 24.41 0.45 -20.04
CA ASN A 120 25.83 0.19 -19.80
C ASN A 120 26.75 0.58 -20.96
N LEU A 121 26.21 0.79 -22.17
CA LEU A 121 26.97 1.21 -23.36
C LEU A 121 26.96 2.74 -23.56
N GLU A 122 26.02 3.45 -22.93
CA GLU A 122 25.92 4.91 -22.96
C GLU A 122 26.62 5.62 -21.77
N SER A 123 27.22 4.83 -20.85
CA SER A 123 28.01 5.28 -19.69
C SER A 123 29.52 5.28 -19.97
#